data_AF-A0A7S2MQT5-F1
#
_entry.id   AF-A0A7S2MQT5-F1
#
_cell.length_a   1.000
_cell.length_b   1.000
_cell.length_c   1.000
_cell.angle_alpha   90.00
_cell.angle_beta   90.00
_cell.angle_gamma   90.00
#
_symmetry.space_group_name_H-M   'P 1'
#
loop_
_entity.id
_entity.type
_entity.pdbx_description
1 polymer ?
#
loop_
_entity_poly.entity_id
_entity_poly.type
_entity_poly.pdbx_seq_one_letter_code
_entity_poly.pdbx_strand_id
1 'polypeptide(L)'
;GDPVPRRNDMQPQQPAQQAPPQMQPPAGPWPPQDGRVEWFCRQYGVDAGAERVLRSLHPQAQQRVLEQGPVGGTGANPSLELMNRIHGIESWEHNQYLSAFLAHNFVDAMAADALRRLPIEAQRMVIGFGPLMGADRSQELLARIRDVASRGHPGGRGGNGDAASRFAHENEVDHLAEAALRALPPHLQQRVMAEGALVGTKNPSAVVMSRIKRVKGGSPPPPPPPP
;
A
#
# COMPACT_ATOMS: atom_id res chain seq x y z
N GLY A 1 52.69 -67.45 -2.55
CA GLY A 1 53.06 -66.17 -1.93
C GLY A 1 51.86 -65.27 -2.01
N ASP A 2 51.41 -64.83 -0.85
CA ASP A 2 50.13 -64.20 -0.49
C ASP A 2 49.63 -63.01 -1.35
N PRO A 3 48.30 -62.73 -1.31
CA PRO A 3 47.68 -61.62 -2.03
C PRO A 3 47.89 -60.26 -1.33
N VAL A 4 48.21 -59.24 -2.12
CA VAL A 4 48.37 -57.85 -1.67
C VAL A 4 46.99 -57.18 -1.52
N PRO A 5 46.71 -56.44 -0.43
CA PRO A 5 45.39 -55.86 -0.17
C PRO A 5 45.06 -54.64 -1.03
N ARG A 6 43.74 -54.43 -1.19
CA ARG A 6 43.08 -53.45 -2.06
C ARG A 6 43.39 -52.00 -1.65
N ARG A 7 43.70 -51.15 -2.64
CA ARG A 7 43.77 -49.68 -2.51
C ARG A 7 42.36 -49.12 -2.32
N ASN A 8 42.05 -48.68 -1.09
CA ASN A 8 40.87 -47.89 -0.77
C ASN A 8 41.17 -46.41 -1.01
N ASP A 9 40.25 -45.77 -1.74
CA ASP A 9 39.90 -44.36 -1.84
C ASP A 9 40.80 -43.31 -1.15
N MET A 10 41.65 -42.64 -1.94
CA MET A 10 42.11 -41.29 -1.64
C MET A 10 41.45 -40.31 -2.63
N GLN A 11 40.29 -39.79 -2.24
CA GLN A 11 39.75 -38.56 -2.83
C GLN A 11 40.54 -37.37 -2.25
N PRO A 12 40.96 -36.39 -3.06
CA PRO A 12 41.59 -35.18 -2.55
C PRO A 12 40.56 -34.36 -1.76
N GLN A 13 40.79 -34.23 -0.45
CA GLN A 13 40.05 -33.32 0.42
C GLN A 13 40.25 -31.89 -0.10
N GLN A 14 39.17 -31.30 -0.61
CA GLN A 14 39.10 -29.88 -0.94
C GLN A 14 39.39 -29.08 0.34
N PRO A 15 40.23 -28.02 0.29
CA PRO A 15 40.46 -27.17 1.44
C PRO A 15 39.12 -26.55 1.84
N ALA A 16 38.72 -26.80 3.09
CA ALA A 16 37.53 -26.23 3.68
C ALA A 16 37.54 -24.72 3.45
N GLN A 17 36.59 -24.23 2.64
CA GLN A 17 36.33 -22.82 2.46
C GLN A 17 35.97 -22.27 3.84
N GLN A 18 36.93 -21.64 4.50
CA GLN A 18 36.69 -20.91 5.73
C GLN A 18 35.71 -19.80 5.39
N ALA A 19 34.48 -19.94 5.87
CA ALA A 19 33.51 -18.88 5.82
C ALA A 19 34.13 -17.60 6.41
N PRO A 20 33.89 -16.42 5.83
CA PRO A 20 34.39 -15.18 6.39
C PRO A 20 33.98 -15.09 7.86
N PRO A 21 34.83 -14.53 8.74
CA PRO A 21 34.55 -14.46 10.16
C PRO A 21 33.21 -13.75 10.35
N GLN A 22 32.20 -14.51 10.77
CA GLN A 22 30.94 -13.94 11.18
C GLN A 22 31.25 -13.10 12.42
N MET A 23 31.26 -11.78 12.25
CA MET A 23 31.31 -10.84 13.36
C MET A 23 30.12 -11.16 14.27
N GLN A 24 30.40 -11.84 15.37
CA GLN A 24 29.42 -12.17 16.38
C GLN A 24 28.81 -10.85 16.88
N PRO A 25 27.47 -10.75 17.02
CA PRO A 25 26.87 -9.58 17.63
C PRO A 25 27.46 -9.38 19.04
N PRO A 26 27.64 -8.13 19.50
CA PRO A 26 28.30 -7.87 20.77
C PRO A 26 27.58 -8.60 21.90
N ALA A 27 28.33 -9.45 22.60
CA ALA A 27 27.90 -10.16 23.79
C ALA A 27 27.81 -9.15 24.96
N GLY A 28 26.66 -8.49 25.06
CA GLY A 28 26.30 -7.64 26.19
C GLY A 28 24.78 -7.59 26.36
N PRO A 29 24.26 -7.51 27.60
CA PRO A 29 22.83 -7.37 27.81
C PRO A 29 22.36 -6.06 27.18
N TRP A 30 21.34 -6.14 26.32
CA TRP A 30 20.70 -4.96 25.75
C TRP A 30 20.28 -4.00 26.88
N PRO A 31 20.52 -2.69 26.74
CA PRO A 31 19.99 -1.73 27.70
C PRO A 31 18.44 -1.80 27.75
N PRO A 32 17.81 -1.26 28.82
CA PRO A 32 16.36 -1.15 28.94
C PRO A 32 15.74 -0.56 27.66
N GLN A 33 14.49 -0.93 27.35
CA GLN A 33 13.84 -0.57 26.07
C GLN A 33 13.95 0.93 25.74
N ASP A 34 13.82 1.79 26.75
CA ASP A 34 13.88 3.25 26.62
C ASP A 34 15.23 3.80 26.11
N GLY A 35 16.32 3.04 26.15
CA GLY A 35 17.66 3.50 25.78
C GLY A 35 18.34 2.75 24.62
N ARG A 36 17.69 1.72 24.04
CA ARG A 36 18.33 0.86 23.01
C ARG A 36 18.67 1.60 21.73
N VAL A 37 17.76 2.45 21.25
CA VAL A 37 17.96 3.21 20.00
C VAL A 37 19.10 4.21 20.16
N GLU A 38 19.12 4.95 21.27
CA GLU A 38 20.20 5.91 21.57
C GLU A 38 21.56 5.22 21.70
N TRP A 39 21.61 4.11 22.44
CA TRP A 39 22.82 3.33 22.59
C TRP A 39 23.33 2.81 21.25
N PHE A 40 22.45 2.24 20.42
CA PHE A 40 22.81 1.69 19.11
C PHE A 40 23.34 2.78 18.17
N CYS A 41 22.64 3.91 18.08
CA CYS A 41 23.04 5.02 17.23
C CYS A 41 24.41 5.59 17.65
N ARG A 42 24.63 5.73 18.96
CA ARG A 42 25.92 6.19 19.51
C ARG A 42 27.05 5.19 19.27
N GLN A 43 26.79 3.89 19.45
CA GLN A 43 27.82 2.85 19.28
C GLN A 43 28.33 2.75 17.84
N TYR A 44 27.43 2.84 16.86
CA TYR A 44 27.79 2.65 15.45
C TYR A 44 27.92 3.94 14.66
N GLY A 45 27.92 5.11 15.33
CA GLY A 45 28.15 6.40 14.68
C GLY A 45 27.06 6.80 13.69
N VAL A 46 25.81 6.46 14.00
CA VAL A 46 24.63 6.86 13.22
C VAL A 46 24.35 8.34 13.46
N ASP A 47 24.05 9.07 12.39
CA ASP A 47 23.71 10.49 12.49
C ASP A 47 22.32 10.75 13.11
N ALA A 48 22.13 11.98 13.59
CA ALA A 48 20.90 12.40 14.26
C ALA A 48 19.64 12.31 13.36
N GLY A 49 19.81 12.40 12.04
CA GLY A 49 18.72 12.25 11.08
C GLY A 49 18.21 10.81 11.05
N ALA A 50 19.10 9.85 10.84
CA ALA A 50 18.77 8.42 10.84
C ALA A 50 18.29 7.93 12.21
N GLU A 51 18.87 8.44 13.31
CA GLU A 51 18.39 8.18 14.68
C GLU A 51 16.95 8.67 14.89
N ARG A 52 16.62 9.87 14.41
CA ARG A 52 15.25 10.41 14.52
C ARG A 52 14.24 9.55 13.77
N VAL A 53 14.62 9.07 12.59
CA VAL A 53 13.77 8.15 11.80
C VAL A 53 13.56 6.84 12.57
N LEU A 54 14.62 6.22 13.07
CA LEU A 54 14.51 4.98 13.86
C LEU A 54 13.61 5.17 15.09
N ARG A 55 13.74 6.29 15.83
CA ARG A 55 12.87 6.60 16.99
C ARG A 55 11.40 6.80 16.62
N SER A 56 11.11 7.27 15.40
CA SER A 56 9.74 7.51 14.94
C SER A 56 8.98 6.22 14.60
N LEU A 57 9.68 5.10 14.44
CA LEU A 57 9.08 3.80 14.14
C LEU A 57 8.34 3.21 15.35
N HIS A 58 7.40 2.31 15.09
CA HIS A 58 6.75 1.52 16.13
C HIS A 58 7.79 0.68 16.92
N PRO A 59 7.64 0.47 18.24
CA PRO A 59 8.63 -0.28 19.06
C PRO A 59 9.03 -1.64 18.50
N GLN A 60 8.07 -2.38 17.92
CA GLN A 60 8.35 -3.66 17.24
C GLN A 60 9.23 -3.50 16.00
N ALA A 61 9.01 -2.46 15.18
CA ALA A 61 9.84 -2.17 14.02
C ALA A 61 11.24 -1.72 14.44
N GLN A 62 11.36 -0.90 15.49
CA GLN A 62 12.65 -0.54 16.09
C GLN A 62 13.43 -1.79 16.51
N GLN A 63 12.79 -2.69 17.25
CA GLN A 63 13.39 -3.94 17.69
C GLN A 63 13.86 -4.79 16.51
N ARG A 64 13.04 -4.96 15.47
CA ARG A 64 13.41 -5.70 14.25
C ARG A 64 14.59 -5.08 13.52
N VAL A 65 14.70 -3.75 13.46
CA VAL A 65 15.87 -3.06 12.86
C VAL A 65 17.14 -3.38 13.66
N LEU A 66 17.05 -3.30 14.99
CA LEU A 66 18.17 -3.52 15.90
C LEU A 66 18.63 -5.00 15.92
N GLU A 67 17.69 -5.94 15.79
CA GLU A 67 17.96 -7.39 15.74
C GLU A 67 18.75 -7.82 14.49
N GLN A 68 18.80 -7.00 13.44
CA GLN A 68 19.65 -7.25 12.26
C GLN A 68 21.14 -7.07 12.53
N GLY A 69 21.51 -6.57 13.73
CA GLY A 69 22.90 -6.51 14.20
C GLY A 69 23.60 -5.18 13.93
N PRO A 70 24.94 -5.12 14.04
CA PRO A 70 25.72 -3.88 13.88
C PRO A 70 25.61 -3.29 12.46
N VAL A 71 25.75 -1.96 12.33
CA VAL A 71 25.83 -1.25 11.04
C VAL A 71 27.24 -0.68 10.83
N GLY A 72 27.68 -0.51 9.57
CA GLY A 72 28.99 0.06 9.23
C GLY A 72 30.14 -0.95 9.13
N GLY A 73 29.86 -2.26 9.17
CA GLY A 73 30.87 -3.32 9.21
C GLY A 73 31.71 -3.50 7.94
N THR A 74 31.32 -2.89 6.82
CA THR A 74 31.97 -3.04 5.49
C THR A 74 32.54 -1.73 4.93
N GLY A 75 32.70 -0.70 5.77
CA GLY A 75 33.11 0.64 5.33
C GLY A 75 31.99 1.45 4.66
N ALA A 76 30.76 0.90 4.64
CA ALA A 76 29.56 1.64 4.27
C ALA A 76 29.19 2.65 5.36
N ASN A 77 28.53 3.74 4.97
CA ASN A 77 27.99 4.72 5.91
C ASN A 77 26.97 4.02 6.85
N PRO A 78 27.20 3.98 8.18
CA PRO A 78 26.32 3.34 9.15
C PRO A 78 24.88 3.85 9.09
N SER A 79 24.69 5.15 8.88
CA SER A 79 23.37 5.75 8.72
C SER A 79 22.68 5.29 7.45
N LEU A 80 23.40 5.15 6.33
CA LEU A 80 22.82 4.68 5.07
C LEU A 80 22.40 3.22 5.18
N GLU A 81 23.24 2.39 5.82
CA GLU A 81 22.91 0.99 6.07
C GLU A 81 21.69 0.88 6.99
N LEU A 82 21.65 1.66 8.07
CA LEU A 82 20.49 1.72 8.96
C LEU A 82 19.22 2.15 8.21
N MET A 83 19.29 3.20 7.40
CA MET A 83 18.18 3.67 6.58
C MET A 83 17.70 2.60 5.60
N ASN A 84 18.61 1.85 4.98
CA ASN A 84 18.25 0.73 4.11
C ASN A 84 17.51 -0.37 4.88
N ARG A 85 17.90 -0.66 6.13
CA ARG A 85 17.19 -1.63 6.98
C ARG A 85 15.81 -1.14 7.40
N ILE A 86 15.69 0.16 7.71
CA ILE A 86 14.41 0.80 8.02
C ILE A 86 13.47 0.71 6.82
N HIS A 87 13.93 1.11 5.62
CA HIS A 87 13.17 0.97 4.38
C HIS A 87 12.82 -0.51 4.11
N GLY A 88 13.74 -1.44 4.40
CA GLY A 88 13.48 -2.88 4.29
C GLY A 88 12.33 -3.34 5.19
N ILE A 89 12.26 -2.87 6.43
CA ILE A 89 11.19 -3.22 7.37
C ILE A 89 9.85 -2.56 7.01
N GLU A 90 9.85 -1.29 6.61
CA GLU A 90 8.65 -0.62 6.11
C GLU A 90 8.12 -1.28 4.82
N SER A 91 9.04 -1.73 3.95
CA SER A 91 8.68 -2.49 2.75
C SER A 91 8.14 -3.88 3.09
N TRP A 92 8.62 -4.51 4.16
CA TRP A 92 8.19 -5.84 4.61
C TRP A 92 6.78 -5.82 5.20
N GLU A 93 6.47 -4.85 6.07
CA GLU A 93 5.11 -4.66 6.59
C GLU A 93 4.13 -4.33 5.46
N HIS A 94 4.54 -3.49 4.52
CA HIS A 94 3.74 -3.19 3.34
C HIS A 94 3.51 -4.44 2.46
N ASN A 95 4.53 -5.26 2.24
CA ASN A 95 4.42 -6.49 1.45
C ASN A 95 3.55 -7.55 2.14
N GLN A 96 3.63 -7.66 3.46
CA GLN A 96 2.75 -8.53 4.23
C GLN A 96 1.29 -8.09 4.11
N TYR A 97 1.03 -6.78 4.22
CA TYR A 97 -0.30 -6.22 4.06
C TYR A 97 -0.85 -6.37 2.63
N LEU A 98 0.00 -6.14 1.62
CA LEU A 98 -0.31 -6.39 0.22
C LEU A 98 -0.67 -7.86 -0.03
N SER A 99 0.13 -8.78 0.50
CA SER A 99 -0.10 -10.22 0.37
C SER A 99 -1.41 -10.65 1.05
N ALA A 100 -1.70 -10.12 2.24
CA ALA A 100 -2.96 -10.37 2.94
C ALA A 100 -4.17 -9.82 2.16
N PHE A 101 -4.06 -8.61 1.62
CA PHE A 101 -5.09 -8.00 0.79
C PHE A 101 -5.39 -8.85 -0.46
N LEU A 102 -4.36 -9.28 -1.19
CA LEU A 102 -4.52 -10.10 -2.38
C LEU A 102 -5.12 -11.47 -2.07
N ALA A 103 -4.68 -12.11 -0.96
CA ALA A 103 -5.21 -13.39 -0.53
C ALA A 103 -6.68 -13.30 -0.10
N HIS A 104 -7.08 -12.23 0.59
CA HIS A 104 -8.44 -12.05 1.08
C HIS A 104 -9.46 -11.76 -0.04
N ASN A 105 -9.02 -11.08 -1.10
CA ASN A 105 -9.90 -10.68 -2.20
C ASN A 105 -9.93 -11.68 -3.36
N PHE A 106 -9.27 -12.85 -3.26
CA PHE A 106 -9.31 -13.92 -4.29
C PHE A 106 -9.12 -13.40 -5.73
N VAL A 107 -8.17 -12.50 -5.93
CA VAL A 107 -7.84 -11.97 -7.26
C VAL A 107 -6.95 -12.95 -8.01
N ASP A 108 -7.05 -12.94 -9.34
CA ASP A 108 -6.22 -13.81 -10.18
C ASP A 108 -4.73 -13.40 -10.17
N ALA A 109 -3.89 -14.31 -10.66
CA ALA A 109 -2.44 -14.13 -10.67
C ALA A 109 -2.00 -12.90 -11.49
N MET A 110 -2.72 -12.57 -12.56
CA MET A 110 -2.39 -11.44 -13.43
C MET A 110 -2.65 -10.10 -12.73
N ALA A 111 -3.81 -9.94 -12.09
CA ALA A 111 -4.14 -8.75 -11.33
C ALA A 111 -3.24 -8.58 -10.10
N ALA A 112 -2.93 -9.69 -9.43
CA ALA A 112 -1.99 -9.70 -8.30
C ALA A 112 -0.57 -9.28 -8.72
N ASP A 113 -0.05 -9.81 -9.83
CA ASP A 113 1.26 -9.45 -10.35
C ASP A 113 1.31 -8.00 -10.82
N ALA A 114 0.24 -7.51 -11.45
CA ALA A 114 0.12 -6.10 -11.83
C ALA A 114 0.22 -5.16 -10.62
N LEU A 115 -0.42 -5.48 -9.50
CA LEU A 115 -0.30 -4.68 -8.27
C LEU A 115 1.11 -4.71 -7.70
N ARG A 116 1.74 -5.90 -7.62
CA ARG A 116 3.10 -6.07 -7.05
C ARG A 116 4.19 -5.33 -7.82
N ARG A 117 4.00 -5.09 -9.12
CA ARG A 117 4.95 -4.36 -9.97
C ARG A 117 4.89 -2.84 -9.80
N LEU A 118 3.85 -2.30 -9.15
CA LEU A 118 3.74 -0.87 -8.91
C LEU A 118 4.74 -0.38 -7.83
N PRO A 119 5.14 0.90 -7.84
CA PRO A 119 5.82 1.52 -6.70
C PRO A 119 5.01 1.41 -5.41
N ILE A 120 5.68 1.39 -4.24
CA ILE A 120 5.03 1.23 -2.92
C ILE A 120 3.93 2.26 -2.69
N GLU A 121 4.15 3.54 -3.03
CA GLU A 121 3.14 4.59 -2.91
C GLU A 121 1.90 4.31 -3.76
N ALA A 122 2.10 3.78 -4.97
CA ALA A 122 1.00 3.40 -5.85
C ALA A 122 0.26 2.16 -5.31
N GLN A 123 0.96 1.17 -4.77
CA GLN A 123 0.36 0.03 -4.07
C GLN A 123 -0.48 0.49 -2.87
N ARG A 124 0.06 1.38 -2.03
CA ARG A 124 -0.65 2.00 -0.90
C ARG A 124 -1.90 2.74 -1.34
N MET A 125 -1.85 3.51 -2.44
CA MET A 125 -3.02 4.20 -2.97
C MET A 125 -4.09 3.21 -3.47
N VAL A 126 -3.70 2.16 -4.18
CA VAL A 126 -4.65 1.13 -4.66
C VAL A 126 -5.34 0.42 -3.49
N ILE A 127 -4.60 0.05 -2.44
CA ILE A 127 -5.19 -0.62 -1.27
C ILE A 127 -5.98 0.38 -0.41
N GLY A 128 -5.57 1.65 -0.37
CA GLY A 128 -6.23 2.72 0.38
C GLY A 128 -7.66 3.03 -0.09
N PHE A 129 -8.06 2.59 -1.29
CA PHE A 129 -9.45 2.62 -1.72
C PHE A 129 -10.37 1.65 -0.93
N GLY A 130 -9.81 0.78 -0.08
CA GLY A 130 -10.56 -0.15 0.75
C GLY A 130 -10.69 -1.56 0.15
N PRO A 131 -11.53 -2.45 0.71
CA PRO A 131 -11.70 -3.82 0.21
C PRO A 131 -12.29 -3.85 -1.21
N LEU A 132 -12.08 -4.95 -1.95
CA LEU A 132 -12.68 -5.18 -3.27
C LEU A 132 -14.05 -5.83 -3.09
N MET A 133 -15.10 -5.11 -3.46
CA MET A 133 -16.50 -5.45 -3.20
C MET A 133 -17.26 -5.80 -4.49
N GLY A 134 -16.65 -5.61 -5.65
CA GLY A 134 -17.21 -5.91 -6.95
C GLY A 134 -17.39 -7.40 -7.21
N ALA A 135 -18.29 -7.70 -8.15
CA ALA A 135 -18.55 -9.08 -8.59
C ALA A 135 -17.29 -9.75 -9.18
N ASP A 136 -16.46 -8.97 -9.87
CA ASP A 136 -15.13 -9.37 -10.34
C ASP A 136 -14.06 -8.49 -9.67
N ARG A 137 -13.44 -9.04 -8.62
CA ARG A 137 -12.42 -8.35 -7.81
C ARG A 137 -11.12 -8.14 -8.59
N SER A 138 -10.78 -9.02 -9.54
CA SER A 138 -9.62 -8.83 -10.41
C SER A 138 -9.80 -7.61 -11.30
N GLN A 139 -10.97 -7.46 -11.91
CA GLN A 139 -11.26 -6.30 -12.77
C GLN A 139 -11.35 -5.00 -11.97
N GLU A 140 -11.94 -5.04 -10.77
CA GLU A 140 -11.95 -3.89 -9.87
C GLU A 140 -10.52 -3.48 -9.47
N LEU A 141 -9.66 -4.45 -9.13
CA LEU A 141 -8.26 -4.18 -8.80
C LEU A 141 -7.51 -3.56 -9.99
N LEU A 142 -7.65 -4.13 -11.19
CA LEU A 142 -7.02 -3.61 -12.40
C LEU A 142 -7.53 -2.21 -12.76
N ALA A 143 -8.79 -1.90 -12.50
CA ALA A 143 -9.33 -0.56 -12.67
C ALA A 143 -8.66 0.43 -11.71
N ARG A 144 -8.54 0.10 -10.41
CA ARG A 144 -7.84 0.93 -9.43
C ARG A 144 -6.36 1.15 -9.79
N ILE A 145 -5.69 0.11 -10.29
CA ILE A 145 -4.30 0.20 -10.78
C ILE A 145 -4.19 1.21 -11.94
N ARG A 146 -5.11 1.14 -12.91
CA ARG A 146 -5.16 2.10 -14.02
C ARG A 146 -5.42 3.53 -13.53
N ASP A 147 -6.32 3.70 -12.57
CA ASP A 147 -6.63 5.01 -11.98
C ASP A 147 -5.40 5.62 -11.29
N VAL A 148 -4.66 4.81 -10.52
CA VAL A 148 -3.43 5.25 -9.85
C VAL A 148 -2.31 5.55 -10.85
N ALA A 149 -2.14 4.72 -11.88
CA ALA A 149 -1.16 4.97 -12.94
C ALA A 149 -1.47 6.27 -13.72
N SER A 150 -2.75 6.59 -13.89
CA SER A 150 -3.21 7.82 -14.55
C SER A 150 -2.97 9.07 -13.69
N ARG A 151 -2.98 8.92 -12.36
CA ARG A 151 -2.71 10.00 -11.39
C ARG A 151 -1.22 10.33 -11.20
N GLY A 152 -0.31 9.48 -11.68
CA GLY A 152 1.14 9.67 -11.60
C GLY A 152 1.76 10.63 -12.63
N HIS A 153 0.95 11.20 -13.52
CA HIS A 153 1.37 12.26 -14.45
C HIS A 153 1.02 13.63 -13.85
N PRO A 154 1.98 14.57 -13.66
CA PRO A 154 1.73 15.91 -13.10
C PRO A 154 0.95 16.86 -14.04
N GLY A 155 0.16 16.32 -14.98
CA GLY A 155 -0.81 17.03 -15.81
C GLY A 155 -2.11 16.24 -16.08
N GLY A 156 -2.33 15.12 -15.39
CA GLY A 156 -3.42 14.18 -15.66
C GLY A 156 -4.64 14.35 -14.76
N ARG A 157 -5.41 15.41 -15.02
CA ARG A 157 -6.82 15.65 -14.66
C ARG A 157 -7.55 14.46 -13.98
N GLY A 158 -7.76 14.58 -12.67
CA GLY A 158 -8.73 13.79 -11.90
C GLY A 158 -10.18 14.13 -12.27
N GLY A 159 -10.59 13.79 -13.49
CA GLY A 159 -11.93 14.09 -13.96
C GLY A 159 -12.17 13.61 -15.39
N ASN A 160 -12.31 12.30 -15.60
CA ASN A 160 -13.15 11.79 -16.67
C ASN A 160 -13.49 10.30 -16.49
N GLY A 161 -14.78 9.99 -16.39
CA GLY A 161 -15.28 8.62 -16.44
C GLY A 161 -16.80 8.59 -16.57
N ASP A 162 -17.54 9.24 -15.68
CA ASP A 162 -18.98 9.38 -15.82
C ASP A 162 -19.49 10.75 -15.36
N ALA A 163 -20.64 11.15 -15.91
CA ALA A 163 -21.30 12.39 -15.56
C ALA A 163 -21.76 12.43 -14.10
N ALA A 164 -22.01 11.26 -13.50
CA ALA A 164 -22.44 11.12 -12.11
C ALA A 164 -21.35 11.54 -11.12
N SER A 165 -20.09 11.19 -11.36
CA SER A 165 -18.97 11.56 -10.48
C SER A 165 -18.65 13.06 -10.56
N ARG A 166 -18.75 13.66 -11.76
CA ARG A 166 -18.68 15.12 -11.91
C ARG A 166 -19.81 15.82 -11.15
N PHE A 167 -21.03 15.35 -11.33
CA PHE A 167 -22.20 15.91 -10.65
C PHE A 167 -22.09 15.76 -9.12
N ALA A 168 -21.63 14.62 -8.62
CA ALA A 168 -21.46 14.39 -7.19
C ALA A 168 -20.37 15.30 -6.60
N HIS A 169 -19.26 15.48 -7.31
CA HIS A 169 -18.17 16.37 -6.89
C HIS A 169 -18.60 17.85 -6.88
N GLU A 170 -19.25 18.33 -7.94
CA GLU A 170 -19.72 19.71 -8.06
C GLU A 170 -20.77 20.09 -7.00
N ASN A 171 -21.43 19.10 -6.41
CA ASN A 171 -22.55 19.29 -5.49
C ASN A 171 -22.28 18.76 -4.08
N GLU A 172 -21.03 18.39 -3.74
CA GLU A 172 -20.63 17.86 -2.42
C GLU A 172 -21.51 16.68 -1.95
N VAL A 173 -21.85 15.78 -2.88
CA VAL A 173 -22.68 14.61 -2.61
C VAL A 173 -21.83 13.50 -1.99
N ASP A 174 -22.33 12.85 -0.95
CA ASP A 174 -21.63 11.74 -0.32
C ASP A 174 -21.51 10.49 -1.21
N HIS A 175 -20.57 9.62 -0.83
CA HIS A 175 -20.27 8.39 -1.55
C HIS A 175 -21.45 7.42 -1.67
N LEU A 176 -22.40 7.42 -0.72
CA LEU A 176 -23.56 6.53 -0.74
C LEU A 176 -24.60 7.00 -1.76
N ALA A 177 -24.87 8.30 -1.80
CA ALA A 177 -25.75 8.93 -2.78
C ALA A 177 -25.16 8.89 -4.19
N GLU A 178 -23.84 9.06 -4.32
CA GLU A 178 -23.13 8.87 -5.60
C GLU A 178 -23.24 7.42 -6.09
N ALA A 179 -22.99 6.44 -5.23
CA ALA A 179 -23.13 5.02 -5.58
C ALA A 179 -24.57 4.68 -5.98
N ALA A 180 -25.57 5.23 -5.29
CA ALA A 180 -26.98 5.07 -5.64
C ALA A 180 -27.34 5.71 -6.98
N LEU A 181 -26.75 6.87 -7.31
CA LEU A 181 -26.89 7.52 -8.62
C LEU A 181 -26.25 6.64 -9.71
N ARG A 182 -25.04 6.12 -9.48
CA ARG A 182 -24.35 5.24 -10.44
C ARG A 182 -25.07 3.91 -10.67
N ALA A 183 -25.81 3.42 -9.69
CA ALA A 183 -26.61 2.19 -9.81
C ALA A 183 -27.87 2.35 -10.69
N LEU A 184 -28.23 3.58 -11.11
CA LEU A 184 -29.35 3.81 -12.01
C LEU A 184 -28.98 3.51 -13.48
N PRO A 185 -29.95 3.10 -14.32
CA PRO A 185 -29.80 3.13 -15.78
C PRO A 185 -29.39 4.52 -16.31
N PRO A 186 -28.61 4.61 -17.40
CA PRO A 186 -28.06 5.89 -17.90
C PRO A 186 -29.10 7.00 -18.12
N HIS A 187 -30.27 6.65 -18.65
CA HIS A 187 -31.37 7.59 -18.88
C HIS A 187 -31.96 8.13 -17.57
N LEU A 188 -31.96 7.35 -16.48
CA LEU A 188 -32.40 7.81 -15.16
C LEU A 188 -31.33 8.65 -14.45
N GLN A 189 -30.05 8.32 -14.63
CA GLN A 189 -28.96 9.18 -14.16
C GLN A 189 -29.07 10.58 -14.78
N GLN A 190 -29.24 10.64 -16.11
CA GLN A 190 -29.44 11.90 -16.83
C GLN A 190 -30.63 12.68 -16.29
N ARG A 191 -31.76 12.03 -15.99
CA ARG A 191 -32.93 12.70 -15.39
C ARG A 191 -32.59 13.31 -14.03
N VAL A 192 -31.89 12.59 -13.15
CA VAL A 192 -31.51 13.10 -11.82
C VAL A 192 -30.57 14.31 -11.92
N MET A 193 -29.62 14.27 -12.85
CA MET A 193 -28.67 15.36 -13.10
C MET A 193 -29.34 16.56 -13.80
N ALA A 194 -30.29 16.32 -14.70
CA ALA A 194 -31.03 17.34 -15.43
C ALA A 194 -31.97 18.18 -14.54
N GLU A 195 -32.29 17.71 -13.33
CA GLU A 195 -33.00 18.51 -12.32
C GLU A 195 -32.16 19.68 -11.76
N GLY A 196 -30.92 19.84 -12.22
CA GLY A 196 -30.08 21.00 -11.95
C GLY A 196 -29.19 20.85 -10.72
N ALA A 197 -28.32 21.83 -10.51
CA ALA A 197 -27.37 21.84 -9.39
C ALA A 197 -28.08 21.94 -8.02
N LEU A 198 -27.39 21.48 -6.98
CA LEU A 198 -27.85 21.38 -5.59
C LEU A 198 -27.32 22.53 -4.72
N VAL A 199 -26.83 23.59 -5.35
CA VAL A 199 -26.27 24.77 -4.69
C VAL A 199 -27.31 25.38 -3.74
N GLY A 200 -26.91 25.61 -2.48
CA GLY A 200 -27.79 26.18 -1.45
C GLY A 200 -28.70 25.19 -0.73
N THR A 201 -28.62 23.89 -1.02
CA THR A 201 -29.36 22.87 -0.26
C THR A 201 -28.63 22.47 1.02
N LYS A 202 -29.37 22.30 2.12
CA LYS A 202 -28.79 21.92 3.43
C LYS A 202 -28.19 20.51 3.45
N ASN A 203 -28.61 19.65 2.53
CA ASN A 203 -28.13 18.27 2.42
C ASN A 203 -28.26 17.79 0.96
N PRO A 204 -27.22 17.99 0.12
CA PRO A 204 -27.21 17.58 -1.27
C PRO A 204 -27.46 16.08 -1.47
N SER A 205 -26.88 15.22 -0.63
CA SER A 205 -27.05 13.77 -0.68
C SER A 205 -28.51 13.33 -0.49
N ALA A 206 -29.21 13.93 0.47
CA ALA A 206 -30.63 13.65 0.69
C ALA A 206 -31.50 14.07 -0.51
N VAL A 207 -31.12 15.17 -1.17
CA VAL A 207 -31.80 15.64 -2.38
C VAL A 207 -31.56 14.69 -3.55
N VAL A 208 -30.33 14.21 -3.75
CA VAL A 208 -30.00 13.17 -4.76
C VAL A 208 -30.80 11.90 -4.50
N MET A 209 -30.83 11.40 -3.27
CA MET A 209 -31.60 10.21 -2.91
C MET A 209 -33.10 10.38 -3.15
N SER A 210 -33.65 11.58 -2.89
CA SER A 210 -35.03 11.93 -3.20
C SER A 210 -35.31 11.95 -4.72
N ARG A 211 -34.41 12.54 -5.52
CA ARG A 211 -34.46 12.53 -6.99
C ARG A 211 -34.44 11.12 -7.53
N ILE A 212 -33.52 10.27 -7.05
CA ILE A 212 -33.41 8.85 -7.41
C ILE A 212 -34.73 8.12 -7.14
N LYS A 213 -35.36 8.34 -5.99
CA LYS A 213 -36.64 7.73 -5.64
C LYS A 213 -37.77 8.15 -6.59
N ARG A 214 -37.81 9.43 -6.99
CA ARG A 214 -38.82 9.95 -7.95
C ARG A 214 -38.64 9.37 -9.35
N VAL A 215 -37.41 9.36 -9.88
CA VAL A 215 -37.18 8.85 -11.23
C VAL A 215 -37.43 7.34 -11.33
N LYS A 216 -37.17 6.59 -10.25
CA LYS A 216 -37.55 5.16 -10.12
C LYS A 216 -39.07 4.97 -10.05
N GLY A 217 -39.78 5.88 -9.38
CA GLY A 217 -41.24 5.86 -9.24
C GLY A 217 -42.03 6.44 -10.42
N GLY A 218 -41.36 6.91 -11.47
CA GLY A 218 -42.03 7.47 -12.66
C GLY A 218 -42.64 8.86 -12.46
N SER A 219 -42.41 9.54 -11.33
CA SER A 219 -42.98 10.86 -11.07
C SER A 219 -42.25 11.96 -11.86
N PRO A 220 -42.98 12.94 -12.45
CA PRO A 220 -42.37 14.10 -13.10
C PRO A 220 -41.68 15.03 -12.08
N PRO A 221 -40.63 15.77 -12.48
CA PRO A 221 -39.96 16.72 -11.59
C PRO A 221 -40.90 17.89 -11.23
N PRO A 222 -40.75 18.51 -10.04
CA PRO A 222 -41.50 19.70 -9.68
C PRO A 222 -41.14 20.88 -10.61
N PRO A 223 -42.06 21.83 -10.84
CA PRO A 223 -41.78 23.01 -11.64
C PRO A 223 -40.63 23.83 -11.03
N PRO A 224 -39.80 24.51 -11.85
CA PRO A 224 -38.70 25.32 -11.35
C PRO A 224 -39.21 26.43 -10.43
N PRO A 225 -38.43 26.83 -9.40
CA PRO A 225 -38.78 27.97 -8.58
C PRO A 225 -38.89 29.24 -9.45
N PRO A 226 -39.83 30.15 -9.17
CA PRO A 226 -39.95 31.41 -9.91
C PRO A 226 -38.64 32.24 -9.79
N PRO A 227 -38.33 33.06 -10.81
CA PRO A 227 -37.13 33.89 -10.84
C PRO A 227 -37.08 34.94 -9.72
#